data_AF-A0A1G8UYE9-F1
#
_entry.id   AF-A0A1G8UYE9-F1
#
_cell.length_a   1.000
_cell.length_b   1.000
_cell.length_c   1.000
_cell.angle_alpha   90.00
_cell.angle_beta   90.00
_cell.angle_gamma   90.00
#
_symmetry.space_group_name_H-M   'P 1'
#
loop_
_entity.id
_entity.type
_entity.pdbx_description
1 polymer ?
#
loop_
_entity_poly.entity_id
_entity_poly.type
_entity_poly.pdbx_seq_one_letter_code
_entity_poly.pdbx_strand_id
1 'polypeptide(L)'
;MICGRCPWHMRKANLEHLLARRPDGITVAPFEGGEIGPDLFRAACRMGLEGLVSKHRDRPYRGGRQKFWIKVKNRSHPAMEREL
;
A
#
# COMPACT_ATOMS: atom_id res chain seq x y z
N MET A 1 20.43 -7.52 -4.65
CA MET A 1 20.53 -7.69 -3.19
C MET A 1 19.22 -7.25 -2.53
N ILE A 2 18.46 -8.13 -1.87
CA ILE A 2 17.18 -7.78 -1.23
C ILE A 2 17.49 -7.29 0.19
N CYS A 3 17.35 -5.99 0.44
CA CYS A 3 17.59 -5.40 1.75
C CYS A 3 16.32 -5.43 2.62
N GLY A 4 16.31 -6.29 3.65
CA GLY A 4 15.16 -6.43 4.57
C GLY A 4 14.97 -5.28 5.57
N ARG A 5 16.02 -4.48 5.80
CA ARG A 5 16.02 -3.34 6.75
C ARG A 5 15.98 -1.98 6.06
N CYS A 6 15.84 -1.95 4.74
CA CYS A 6 15.77 -0.69 4.00
C CYS A 6 14.39 -0.04 4.16
N PRO A 7 14.32 1.30 4.10
CA PRO A 7 13.09 2.06 4.03
C PRO A 7 12.11 1.54 2.97
N TRP A 8 10.81 1.73 3.20
CA TRP A 8 9.76 1.27 2.30
C TRP A 8 9.92 1.81 0.86
N HIS A 9 10.26 3.09 0.69
CA HIS A 9 10.41 3.69 -0.65
C HIS A 9 11.54 3.04 -1.47
N MET A 10 12.69 2.74 -0.85
CA MET A 10 13.79 2.04 -1.53
C MET A 10 13.38 0.62 -1.94
N ARG A 11 12.62 -0.07 -1.09
CA ARG A 11 12.09 -1.41 -1.42
C ARG A 11 11.12 -1.36 -2.59
N LYS A 12 10.36 -0.27 -2.73
CA LYS A 12 9.42 -0.07 -3.83
C LYS A 12 10.16 0.15 -5.16
N ALA A 13 11.16 1.02 -5.17
CA ALA A 13 12.04 1.22 -6.33
C ALA A 13 12.76 -0.09 -6.75
N ASN A 14 13.27 -0.86 -5.77
CA ASN A 14 13.86 -2.16 -6.04
C ASN A 14 12.83 -3.16 -6.61
N LEU A 15 11.59 -3.13 -6.12
CA LEU A 15 10.52 -4.00 -6.62
C LEU A 15 10.16 -3.66 -8.07
N GLU A 16 10.09 -2.38 -8.42
CA GLU A 16 9.90 -1.91 -9.80
C GLU A 16 11.03 -2.36 -10.71
N HIS A 17 12.29 -2.20 -10.28
CA HIS A 17 13.44 -2.68 -11.04
C HIS A 17 13.41 -4.20 -11.24
N LEU A 18 13.10 -4.96 -10.18
CA LEU A 18 12.92 -6.41 -10.28
C LEU A 18 11.73 -6.76 -11.20
N LEU A 19 10.70 -5.91 -11.28
CA LEU A 19 9.51 -6.11 -12.11
C LEU A 19 9.64 -5.64 -13.56
N ALA A 20 10.77 -5.07 -13.96
CA ALA A 20 10.94 -4.47 -15.30
C ALA A 20 10.82 -5.46 -16.48
N ARG A 21 11.00 -6.77 -16.27
CA ARG A 21 10.98 -7.80 -17.34
C ARG A 21 10.08 -8.99 -16.99
N ARG A 22 8.96 -8.73 -16.33
CA ARG A 22 8.10 -9.79 -15.78
C ARG A 22 7.13 -10.31 -16.84
N PRO A 23 6.66 -11.57 -16.71
CA PRO A 23 5.53 -12.05 -17.48
C PRO A 23 4.27 -11.26 -17.14
N ASP A 24 3.33 -11.21 -18.10
CA ASP A 24 2.06 -10.54 -17.93
C ASP A 24 1.28 -11.08 -16.73
N GLY A 25 0.51 -10.19 -16.08
CA GLY A 25 -0.31 -10.51 -14.91
C GLY A 25 0.33 -10.21 -13.55
N ILE A 26 1.62 -9.86 -13.49
CA ILE A 26 2.26 -9.38 -12.25
C ILE A 26 2.53 -7.88 -12.36
N THR A 27 1.85 -7.07 -11.54
CA THR A 27 1.99 -5.61 -11.56
C THR A 27 2.44 -5.04 -10.22
N VAL A 28 3.14 -3.91 -10.30
CA VAL A 28 3.45 -3.08 -9.13
C VAL A 28 2.18 -2.34 -8.73
N ALA A 29 1.69 -2.54 -7.50
CA ALA A 29 0.56 -1.76 -7.00
C ALA A 29 0.91 -0.24 -7.01
N PRO A 30 0.14 0.62 -7.70
CA PRO A 30 0.42 2.05 -7.73
C PRO A 30 0.27 2.67 -6.33
N PHE A 31 0.97 3.76 -6.09
CA PHE A 31 0.90 4.48 -4.81
C PHE A 31 1.17 5.96 -5.04
N GLU A 32 0.62 6.78 -4.15
CA GLU A 32 0.88 8.21 -4.11
C GLU A 32 1.43 8.61 -2.74
N GLY A 33 2.27 9.64 -2.72
CA GLY A 33 2.85 10.21 -1.51
C GLY A 33 2.30 11.60 -1.18
N GLY A 34 2.61 12.09 0.02
CA GLY A 34 2.30 13.46 0.43
C GLY A 34 0.89 13.63 1.01
N GLU A 35 0.37 14.85 0.92
CA GLU A 35 -0.84 15.29 1.63
C GLU A 35 -2.14 14.90 0.94
N ILE A 36 -2.08 14.30 -0.26
CA ILE A 36 -3.27 13.93 -1.05
C ILE A 36 -4.06 12.74 -0.49
N GLY A 37 -3.61 12.15 0.63
CA GLY A 37 -4.20 10.95 1.24
C GLY A 37 -5.72 11.01 1.45
N PRO A 38 -6.29 12.10 2.00
CA PRO A 38 -7.73 12.23 2.17
C PRO A 38 -8.51 12.22 0.86
N ASP A 39 -8.00 12.88 -0.18
CA ASP A 39 -8.66 12.94 -1.48
C ASP A 39 -8.54 11.61 -2.24
N LEU A 40 -7.39 10.94 -2.13
CA LEU A 40 -7.20 9.59 -2.65
C LEU A 40 -8.15 8.60 -1.98
N PHE A 41 -8.35 8.71 -0.66
CA PHE A 41 -9.32 7.88 0.06
C PHE A 41 -10.76 8.15 -0.41
N ARG A 42 -11.16 9.43 -0.58
CA ARG A 42 -12.48 9.78 -1.12
C ARG A 42 -12.68 9.22 -2.54
N ALA A 43 -11.65 9.30 -3.39
CA ALA A 43 -11.68 8.71 -4.73
C ALA A 43 -11.84 7.19 -4.68
N ALA A 44 -11.05 6.51 -3.83
CA ALA A 44 -11.16 5.06 -3.62
C ALA A 44 -12.57 4.65 -3.16
N CYS A 45 -13.19 5.43 -2.26
CA CYS A 45 -14.56 5.20 -1.82
C CYS A 45 -15.58 5.36 -2.97
N ARG A 46 -15.45 6.40 -3.81
CA ARG A 46 -16.32 6.60 -4.98
C ARG A 46 -16.18 5.48 -6.02
N MET A 47 -14.99 4.89 -6.13
CA MET A 47 -14.73 3.74 -7.00
C MET A 47 -15.24 2.41 -6.42
N GLY A 48 -15.85 2.40 -5.23
CA GLY A 48 -16.33 1.19 -4.58
C GLY A 48 -15.20 0.27 -4.07
N LEU A 49 -13.98 0.80 -3.88
CA LEU A 49 -12.87 0.02 -3.34
C LEU A 49 -13.03 -0.19 -1.82
N GLU A 50 -12.36 -1.22 -1.30
CA GLU A 50 -12.38 -1.54 0.13
C GLU A 50 -11.84 -0.39 1.01
N GLY A 51 -10.88 0.38 0.50
CA GLY A 51 -10.28 1.49 1.22
C GLY A 51 -8.84 1.74 0.80
N LEU A 52 -8.04 2.33 1.69
CA LEU A 52 -6.66 2.72 1.45
C LEU A 52 -5.71 2.07 2.45
N VAL A 53 -4.50 1.78 1.98
CA VAL A 53 -3.40 1.27 2.80
C VAL A 53 -2.28 2.30 2.84
N SER A 54 -2.04 2.88 4.00
CA SER A 54 -0.98 3.86 4.22
C SER A 54 0.25 3.20 4.82
N LYS A 55 1.42 3.44 4.23
CA LYS A 55 2.71 2.91 4.69
C LYS A 55 3.67 4.07 4.94
N HIS A 56 4.39 4.03 6.05
CA HIS A 56 5.37 5.06 6.36
C HIS A 56 6.59 4.93 5.44
N ARG A 57 6.90 6.00 4.69
CA ARG A 57 7.94 6.05 3.66
C ARG A 57 9.32 5.55 4.14
N ASP A 58 9.70 5.99 5.34
CA ASP A 58 11.05 5.76 5.87
C ASP A 58 11.17 4.58 6.83
N ARG A 59 10.09 3.83 7.04
CA ARG A 59 10.12 2.69 7.98
C ARG A 59 10.50 1.40 7.26
N PRO A 60 11.38 0.58 7.87
CA PRO A 60 11.69 -0.75 7.37
C PRO A 60 10.49 -1.69 7.54
N TYR A 61 10.56 -2.85 6.88
CA TYR A 61 9.59 -3.91 7.14
C TYR A 61 9.71 -4.44 8.57
N ARG A 62 8.57 -4.67 9.21
CA ARG A 62 8.49 -5.45 10.44
C ARG A 62 7.28 -6.36 10.34
N GLY A 63 7.47 -7.64 10.66
CA GLY A 63 6.36 -8.60 10.75
C GLY A 63 5.47 -8.31 11.96
N GLY A 64 4.18 -8.64 11.84
CA GLY A 64 3.19 -8.46 12.90
C GLY A 64 2.46 -7.11 12.88
N ARG A 65 1.67 -6.86 13.93
CA ARG A 65 0.89 -5.63 14.12
C ARG A 65 1.84 -4.44 14.27
N GLN A 66 1.66 -3.41 13.44
CA GLN A 66 2.52 -2.22 13.46
C GLN A 66 1.74 -0.94 13.16
N LYS A 67 2.24 0.19 13.69
CA LYS A 67 1.62 1.52 13.52
C LYS A 67 1.98 2.20 12.19
N PHE A 68 2.92 1.64 11.44
CA PHE A 68 3.45 2.26 10.21
C PHE A 68 2.89 1.65 8.92
N TRP A 69 1.96 0.70 9.05
CA TRP A 69 1.21 0.11 7.95
C TRP A 69 -0.24 0.03 8.40
N ILE A 70 -1.03 1.03 8.00
CA ILE A 70 -2.39 1.25 8.48
C ILE A 70 -3.35 1.00 7.32
N LYS A 71 -4.44 0.28 7.57
CA LYS A 71 -5.55 0.14 6.65
C LYS A 71 -6.69 1.01 7.12
N VAL A 72 -7.21 1.86 6.24
CA VAL A 72 -8.44 2.63 6.45
C VAL A 72 -9.48 2.07 5.50
N LYS A 73 -10.57 1.54 6.04
CA LYS A 73 -11.63 0.91 5.26
C LYS A 73 -12.74 1.93 4.93
N ASN A 74 -13.34 1.78 3.76
CA ASN A 74 -14.55 2.47 3.36
C ASN A 74 -15.75 1.89 4.11
N ARG A 75 -16.47 2.73 4.86
CA ARG A 75 -17.62 2.33 5.69
C ARG A 75 -18.76 1.67 4.91
N SER A 76 -18.92 2.02 3.64
CA SER A 76 -19.98 1.48 2.78
C SER A 76 -19.60 0.18 2.08
N HIS A 77 -18.35 -0.27 2.18
CA HIS A 77 -17.89 -1.48 1.50
C HIS A 77 -18.16 -2.73 2.37
N PRO A 78 -18.63 -3.86 1.80
CA PRO A 78 -18.95 -5.09 2.57
C PRO A 78 -17.78 -5.64 3.42
N ALA A 79 -16.55 -5.29 3.07
CA ALA A 79 -15.37 -5.66 3.86
C ALA A 79 -15.28 -5.00 5.24
N MET A 80 -16.15 -4.04 5.55
CA MET A 80 -16.29 -3.48 6.90
C MET A 80 -16.79 -4.50 7.91
N GLU A 81 -17.71 -5.37 7.49
CA GLU A 81 -18.36 -6.39 8.33
C GLU A 81 -17.51 -7.65 8.44
N ARG A 82 -16.46 -7.77 7.62
CA ARG A 82 -15.48 -8.86 7.75
C ARG A 82 -14.67 -8.64 9.03
N GLU A 83 -15.01 -9.42 10.06
CA GLU A 83 -14.14 -9.61 11.22
C GLU A 83 -12.82 -10.29 10.78
N LEU A 84 -11.74 -9.93 11.48
CA LEU A 84 -10.40 -10.52 11.32
C LEU A 84 -10.21 -11.62 12.36
#